data_AF-A0A963RQI0-F1
#
_entry.id   AF-A0A963RQI0-F1
#
_cell.length_a   1.000
_cell.length_b   1.000
_cell.length_c   1.000
_cell.angle_alpha   90.00
_cell.angle_beta   90.00
_cell.angle_gamma   90.00
#
_symmetry.space_group_name_H-M   'P 1'
#
loop_
_entity.id
_entity.type
_entity.pdbx_description
1 polymer ?
#
loop_
_entity_poly.entity_id
_entity_poly.type
_entity_poly.pdbx_seq_one_letter_code
_entity_poly.pdbx_strand_id
1 'polypeptide(L)' 'MARNFMLNTVNAFLGVAGSSLIAQLEACMDFANLRGLYEDWQDALALTRDGRKQLPELERRLAALLS' A
#
# COMPACT_ATOMS: atom_id res chain seq x y z
N MET A 1 -8.26 8.51 3.61
CA MET A 1 -8.73 7.22 3.05
C MET A 1 -7.63 6.44 2.34
N ALA A 2 -6.78 7.07 1.52
CA ALA A 2 -5.64 6.42 0.85
C ALA A 2 -4.75 5.58 1.78
N ARG A 3 -4.36 6.11 2.96
CA ARG A 3 -3.62 5.37 3.99
C ARG A 3 -4.29 4.04 4.37
N ASN A 4 -5.59 4.07 4.67
CA ASN A 4 -6.34 2.87 5.06
C ASN A 4 -6.44 1.87 3.89
N PHE A 5 -6.52 2.36 2.65
CA PHE A 5 -6.49 1.51 1.47
C PHE A 5 -5.14 0.80 1.32
N MET A 6 -4.02 1.52 1.49
CA MET A 6 -2.68 0.93 1.47
C MET A 6 -2.49 -0.09 2.61
N LEU A 7 -2.94 0.23 3.82
CA LEU A 7 -2.91 -0.69 4.96
C LEU A 7 -3.68 -1.99 4.69
N ASN A 8 -4.92 -1.86 4.21
CA ASN A 8 -5.79 -3.01 3.96
C ASN A 8 -5.24 -3.91 2.86
N THR A 9 -4.66 -3.33 1.81
CA THR A 9 -4.06 -4.09 0.72
C THR A 9 -2.80 -4.82 1.18
N VAL A 10 -1.88 -4.16 1.89
CA VAL A 10 -0.69 -4.82 2.45
C VAL A 10 -1.08 -5.96 3.39
N ASN A 11 -2.04 -5.73 4.29
CA ASN A 11 -2.52 -6.76 5.20
C ASN A 11 -3.19 -7.93 4.46
N ALA A 12 -3.96 -7.67 3.39
CA ALA A 12 -4.63 -8.70 2.62
C ALA A 12 -3.67 -9.61 1.84
N PHE A 13 -2.58 -9.05 1.28
CA PHE A 13 -1.65 -9.81 0.45
C PHE A 13 -0.46 -10.39 1.24
N LEU A 14 0.07 -9.65 2.22
CA LEU A 14 1.28 -10.05 2.95
C LEU A 14 1.00 -10.47 4.39
N GLY A 15 -0.11 -10.04 4.99
CA GLY A 15 -0.42 -10.27 6.40
C GLY A 15 0.76 -9.87 7.31
N VAL A 16 1.19 -10.80 8.17
CA VAL A 16 2.30 -10.61 9.12
C VAL A 16 3.62 -10.22 8.43
N ALA A 17 3.88 -10.71 7.21
CA ALA A 17 5.09 -10.39 6.48
C ALA A 17 5.17 -8.89 6.08
N GLY A 18 4.03 -8.21 6.01
CA GLY A 18 3.95 -6.77 5.73
C GLY A 18 4.01 -5.87 6.97
N SER A 19 4.22 -6.43 8.17
CA SER A 19 4.11 -5.71 9.46
C SER A 19 4.95 -4.44 9.55
N SER A 20 6.18 -4.44 9.01
CA SER A 20 7.03 -3.24 8.99
C SER A 20 6.42 -2.11 8.17
N LEU A 21 5.93 -2.40 6.96
CA LEU A 21 5.28 -1.42 6.10
C LEU A 21 3.94 -0.96 6.69
N ILE A 22 3.19 -1.87 7.33
CA ILE A 22 1.97 -1.54 8.06
C ILE A 22 2.27 -0.51 9.15
N ALA A 23 3.30 -0.71 9.97
CA ALA A 23 3.67 0.24 11.02
C ALA A 23 4.06 1.62 10.46
N GLN A 24 4.78 1.66 9.33
CA GLN A 24 5.16 2.91 8.67
C GLN A 24 3.96 3.66 8.09
N LEU A 25 3.05 2.94 7.41
CA LEU A 25 1.79 3.48 6.95
C LEU A 25 0.95 3.97 8.12
N GLU A 26 0.97 3.27 9.25
CA GLU A 26 0.25 3.68 10.45
C GLU A 26 0.78 5.00 11.03
N ALA A 27 2.09 5.20 11.04
CA ALA A 27 2.74 6.42 11.51
C ALA A 27 2.58 7.62 10.57
N CYS A 28 2.16 7.43 9.32
CA CYS A 28 1.96 8.52 8.37
C CYS A 28 0.73 9.37 8.73
N MET A 29 0.98 10.66 9.04
CA MET A 29 -0.06 11.64 9.38
C MET A 29 -0.37 12.63 8.25
N ASP A 30 0.46 12.68 7.20
CA ASP A 30 0.28 13.60 6.08
C ASP A 30 0.44 12.89 4.72
N PHE A 31 -0.04 13.57 3.67
CA PHE A 31 0.01 13.06 2.30
C PHE A 31 1.42 13.04 1.70
N ALA A 32 2.36 13.85 2.21
CA ALA A 32 3.71 13.89 1.69
C ALA A 32 4.47 12.60 2.07
N ASN A 33 4.38 12.22 3.35
CA ASN A 33 4.92 10.98 3.89
C ASN A 33 4.22 9.76 3.29
N LEU A 34 2.91 9.81 3.09
CA LEU A 34 2.17 8.72 2.45
C LEU A 34 2.62 8.48 1.00
N ARG A 35 2.93 9.54 0.24
CA ARG A 35 3.47 9.41 -1.13
C ARG A 35 4.88 8.80 -1.14
N GLY A 36 5.68 9.06 -0.10
CA GLY A 36 6.99 8.44 0.07
C GLY A 36 6.93 6.92 0.21
N LEU A 37 5.82 6.37 0.72
CA LEU A 37 5.62 4.93 0.90
C LEU A 37 4.97 4.24 -0.31
N TYR A 38 4.79 4.94 -1.43
CA TYR A 38 4.10 4.37 -2.58
C TYR A 38 4.91 3.27 -3.26
N GLU A 39 6.21 3.49 -3.45
CA GLU A 39 7.12 2.51 -4.04
C GLU A 39 7.24 1.26 -3.15
N ASP A 40 7.44 1.45 -1.84
CA ASP A 40 7.49 0.35 -0.86
C ASP A 40 6.20 -0.49 -0.87
N TRP A 41 5.05 0.18 -1.07
CA TRP A 41 3.76 -0.49 -1.19
C TRP A 41 3.64 -1.30 -2.48
N GLN A 42 4.08 -0.76 -3.61
CA GLN A 42 4.10 -1.47 -4.90
C GLN A 42 5.00 -2.71 -4.80
N ASP A 43 6.21 -2.55 -4.27
CA ASP A 43 7.19 -3.61 -4.09
C ASP A 43 6.65 -4.71 -3.16
N ALA A 44 6.05 -4.33 -2.03
CA ALA A 44 5.42 -5.28 -1.13
C ALA A 44 4.34 -6.12 -1.82
N LEU A 45 3.43 -5.49 -2.58
CA LEU A 45 2.39 -6.22 -3.30
C LEU A 45 2.97 -7.13 -4.39
N ALA A 46 4.05 -6.72 -5.04
CA ALA A 46 4.74 -7.50 -6.08
C ALA A 46 5.43 -8.77 -5.55
N LEU A 47 5.64 -8.90 -4.24
CA LEU A 47 6.14 -10.12 -3.59
C LEU A 47 5.17 -11.30 -3.72
N THR A 48 3.88 -11.02 -3.92
CA THR A 48 2.86 -12.07 -4.11
C THR A 48 2.41 -12.13 -5.56
N ARG A 49 2.09 -13.33 -6.04
CA ARG A 49 1.57 -13.53 -7.40
C ARG A 49 0.24 -12.79 -7.61
N ASP A 50 -0.66 -12.88 -6.64
CA ASP A 50 -1.99 -12.24 -6.74
C ASP A 50 -1.90 -10.72 -6.57
N GLY A 51 -1.04 -10.23 -5.69
CA GLY A 51 -0.77 -8.80 -5.53
C GLY A 51 -0.20 -8.21 -6.83
N ARG A 52 0.81 -8.84 -7.44
CA ARG A 52 1.36 -8.42 -8.73
C ARG A 52 0.32 -8.38 -9.85
N LYS A 53 -0.59 -9.37 -9.88
CA LYS A 53 -1.67 -9.41 -10.88
C LYS A 53 -2.67 -8.26 -10.71
N GLN A 54 -2.96 -7.87 -9.47
CA GLN A 54 -3.94 -6.84 -9.15
C GLN A 54 -3.34 -5.43 -9.07
N LEU A 55 -2.01 -5.32 -8.99
CA LEU A 55 -1.29 -4.06 -8.79
C LEU A 55 -1.75 -2.94 -9.74
N PRO A 56 -1.89 -3.15 -11.07
CA PRO A 56 -2.30 -2.07 -11.99
C PRO A 56 -3.71 -1.51 -11.73
N GLU A 57 -4.60 -2.31 -11.14
CA GLU A 57 -5.93 -1.84 -10.72
C GLU A 57 -5.85 -1.11 -9.38
N LEU A 58 -5.06 -1.63 -8.43
CA LEU A 58 -4.90 -1.03 -7.11
C LEU A 58 -4.21 0.34 -7.20
N GLU A 59 -3.22 0.50 -8.08
CA GLU A 59 -2.57 1.78 -8.37
C GLU A 59 -3.55 2.84 -8.88
N ARG A 60 -4.43 2.46 -9.82
CA ARG A 60 -5.47 3.37 -10.34
C ARG A 60 -6.46 3.79 -9.24
N ARG A 61 -6.85 2.85 -8.37
CA ARG A 61 -7.71 3.16 -7.22
C ARG A 61 -7.02 4.07 -6.22
N LEU A 62 -5.74 3.82 -5.92
CA LEU A 62 -4.98 4.66 -5.00
C LEU A 62 -4.79 6.08 -5.57
N ALA A 63 -4.50 6.21 -6.86
CA ALA A 63 -4.41 7.51 -7.53
C ALA A 63 -5.72 8.32 -7.40
N ALA A 64 -6.87 7.67 -7.58
CA ALA A 64 -8.18 8.30 -7.40
C ALA A 64 -8.50 8.68 -5.93
N LEU A 65 -7.82 8.08 -4.95
CA LEU A 65 -7.95 8.43 -3.53
C LEU A 65 -6.98 9.54 -3.09
N LEU A 66 -5.99 9.86 -3.94
CA LEU A 66 -4.96 10.87 -3.71
C LEU A 66 -5.23 12.17 -4.50
N SER A 67 -6.23 12.17 -5.39
CA SER A 67 -6.76 13.35 -6.10
C SER A 67 -7.72 14.15 -5.22
#